data_AF-A0A0Q6C6Y0-F1
#
_entry.id   AF-A0A0Q6C6Y0-F1
#
_cell.length_a   1.000
_cell.length_b   1.000
_cell.length_c   1.000
_cell.angle_alpha   90.00
_cell.angle_beta   90.00
_cell.angle_gamma   90.00
#
_symmetry.space_group_name_H-M   'P 1'
#
loop_
_entity.id
_entity.type
_entity.pdbx_description
1 polymer ?
#
loop_
_entity_poly.entity_id
_entity_poly.type
_entity_poly.pdbx_seq_one_letter_code
_entity_poly.pdbx_strand_id
1 'polypeptide(L)'
;MVKTSCTTHVATNLAMKAGRILAAHTFADEAGDRERRDTLRCRVRAMESEATWHRAGSPEAAFLQIGVARGIVDRMPDVEEREALNRVLASVAGLLEASTGVTRESAGLAFYGTAETDAELWV
;
A
#
# COMPACT_ATOMS: atom_id res chain seq x y z
N MET A 1 -37.38 -6.16 6.50
CA MET A 1 -36.25 -6.34 5.56
C MET A 1 -35.29 -5.18 5.75
N VAL A 2 -34.26 -5.36 6.58
CA VAL A 2 -33.17 -4.38 6.68
C VAL A 2 -32.36 -4.51 5.38
N LYS A 3 -32.37 -3.48 4.54
CA LYS A 3 -31.40 -3.39 3.45
C LYS A 3 -30.05 -3.20 4.12
N THR A 4 -29.29 -4.28 4.27
CA THR A 4 -27.86 -4.23 4.54
C THR A 4 -27.23 -3.63 3.28
N SER A 5 -27.31 -2.31 3.11
CA SER A 5 -26.42 -1.63 2.18
C SER A 5 -25.03 -1.90 2.71
N CYS A 6 -24.31 -2.79 2.05
CA CYS A 6 -22.92 -3.07 2.34
C CYS A 6 -22.15 -1.79 1.98
N THR A 7 -22.10 -0.86 2.92
CA THR A 7 -21.41 0.42 2.73
C THR A 7 -19.93 0.09 2.75
N THR A 8 -19.35 -0.15 1.58
CA THR A 8 -17.93 -0.47 1.46
C THR A 8 -17.11 0.63 2.11
N HIS A 9 -16.28 0.27 3.08
CA HIS A 9 -15.49 1.21 3.87
C HIS A 9 -14.64 2.10 2.95
N VAL A 10 -14.50 3.39 3.27
CA VAL A 10 -13.83 4.38 2.40
C VAL A 10 -12.40 3.95 2.07
N ALA A 11 -11.62 3.54 3.08
CA ALA A 11 -10.27 3.01 2.89
C ALA A 11 -10.21 1.78 1.96
N THR A 12 -11.21 0.88 2.03
CA THR A 12 -11.31 -0.29 1.14
C THR A 12 -11.60 0.12 -0.31
N ASN A 13 -12.47 1.12 -0.50
CA ASN A 13 -12.72 1.68 -1.83
C ASN A 13 -11.47 2.37 -2.42
N LEU A 14 -10.69 3.05 -1.58
CA LEU A 14 -9.43 3.67 -1.98
C LEU A 14 -8.38 2.63 -2.35
N ALA A 15 -8.25 1.54 -1.59
CA ALA A 15 -7.34 0.43 -1.91
C ALA A 15 -7.65 -0.22 -3.27
N MET A 16 -8.92 -0.52 -3.54
CA MET A 16 -9.33 -1.06 -4.85
C MET A 16 -9.01 -0.09 -6.00
N LYS A 17 -9.14 1.22 -5.79
CA LYS A 17 -8.81 2.23 -6.82
C LYS A 17 -7.31 2.40 -6.99
N ALA A 18 -6.54 2.36 -5.90
CA ALA A 18 -5.10 2.43 -5.91
C ALA A 18 -4.49 1.30 -6.74
N GLY A 19 -4.92 0.05 -6.52
CA GLY A 19 -4.42 -1.10 -7.29
C GLY A 19 -4.59 -0.93 -8.81
N ARG A 20 -5.74 -0.40 -9.27
CA ARG A 20 -5.98 -0.13 -10.70
C ARG A 20 -5.08 0.97 -11.26
N ILE A 21 -4.88 2.03 -10.49
CA ILE A 21 -4.06 3.18 -10.91
C ILE A 21 -2.57 2.79 -10.93
N LEU A 22 -2.13 1.96 -9.99
CA LEU A 22 -0.77 1.42 -9.95
C LEU A 22 -0.50 0.52 -11.16
N ALA A 23 -1.42 -0.39 -11.50
CA ALA A 23 -1.30 -1.19 -12.72
C ALA A 23 -1.21 -0.31 -13.98
N ALA A 24 -2.03 0.73 -14.06
CA ALA A 24 -1.96 1.71 -15.16
C ALA A 24 -0.66 2.51 -15.16
N HIS A 25 -0.07 2.77 -13.99
CA HIS A 25 1.21 3.47 -13.85
C HIS A 25 2.36 2.59 -14.36
N THR A 26 2.39 1.31 -13.98
CA THR A 26 3.37 0.34 -14.49
C THR A 26 3.32 0.25 -16.01
N PHE A 27 2.11 0.14 -16.58
CA PHE A 27 1.93 0.12 -18.03
C PHE A 27 2.42 1.42 -18.70
N ALA A 28 2.13 2.59 -18.10
CA ALA A 28 2.62 3.87 -18.62
C ALA A 28 4.15 3.99 -18.53
N ASP A 29 4.78 3.38 -17.53
CA ASP A 29 6.23 3.34 -17.37
C ASP A 29 6.88 2.47 -18.44
N GLU A 30 6.37 1.25 -18.63
CA GLU A 30 6.78 0.32 -19.70
C GLU A 30 6.61 0.93 -21.10
N ALA A 31 5.55 1.73 -21.30
CA ALA A 31 5.30 2.45 -22.55
C ALA A 31 6.16 3.71 -22.75
N GLY A 32 6.93 4.14 -21.74
CA GLY A 32 7.72 5.38 -21.79
C GLY A 32 6.90 6.67 -21.75
N ASP A 33 5.61 6.59 -21.43
CA ASP A 33 4.67 7.73 -21.40
C ASP A 33 4.81 8.50 -20.07
N ARG A 34 5.75 9.45 -20.06
CA ARG A 34 6.09 10.24 -18.86
C ARG A 34 4.92 11.09 -18.35
N GLU A 35 4.15 11.69 -19.24
CA GLU A 35 3.03 12.57 -18.85
C GLU A 35 1.93 11.77 -18.15
N ARG A 36 1.59 10.61 -18.71
CA ARG A 36 0.61 9.70 -18.11
C ARG A 36 1.11 9.13 -16.80
N ARG A 37 2.39 8.75 -16.72
CA ARG A 37 3.02 8.28 -15.48
C ARG A 37 2.94 9.34 -14.37
N ASP A 38 3.31 10.58 -14.66
CA ASP A 38 3.27 11.68 -13.69
C ASP A 38 1.85 11.96 -13.20
N THR A 39 0.88 11.95 -14.11
CA THR A 39 -0.55 12.10 -13.79
C THR A 39 -1.04 10.98 -12.86
N LEU A 40 -0.72 9.73 -13.18
CA LEU A 40 -1.11 8.57 -12.37
C LEU A 40 -0.43 8.61 -11.00
N ARG A 41 0.85 9.00 -10.92
CA ARG A 41 1.59 9.18 -9.66
C ARG A 41 0.92 10.21 -8.75
N CYS A 42 0.50 11.36 -9.28
CA CYS A 42 -0.24 12.36 -8.51
C CYS A 42 -1.57 11.82 -7.97
N ARG A 43 -2.29 11.02 -8.77
CA ARG A 43 -3.56 10.40 -8.34
C ARG A 43 -3.34 9.35 -7.25
N VAL A 44 -2.28 8.55 -7.34
CA VAL A 44 -1.89 7.62 -6.25
C VAL A 44 -1.67 8.41 -4.97
N ARG A 45 -0.80 9.44 -4.98
CA ARG A 45 -0.51 10.25 -3.79
C ARG A 45 -1.76 10.88 -3.14
N ALA A 46 -2.70 11.36 -3.95
CA ALA A 46 -3.95 11.91 -3.44
C ALA A 46 -4.80 10.85 -2.72
N MET A 47 -4.87 9.64 -3.25
CA MET A 47 -5.59 8.53 -2.61
C MET A 47 -4.87 8.01 -1.37
N GLU A 48 -3.54 7.94 -1.40
CA GLU A 48 -2.71 7.58 -0.25
C GLU A 48 -2.93 8.55 0.91
N SER A 49 -2.90 9.86 0.61
CA SER A 49 -3.16 10.91 1.59
C SER A 49 -4.58 10.90 2.13
N GLU A 50 -5.57 10.46 1.35
CA GLU A 50 -6.94 10.30 1.83
C GLU A 50 -7.07 9.06 2.71
N ALA A 51 -6.45 7.94 2.30
CA ALA A 51 -6.55 6.66 2.99
C ALA A 51 -6.00 6.70 4.43
N THR A 52 -5.05 7.59 4.72
CA THR A 52 -4.44 7.72 6.06
C THR A 52 -5.40 8.31 7.11
N TRP A 53 -6.45 9.02 6.70
CA TRP A 53 -7.44 9.60 7.64
C TRP A 53 -8.53 8.62 8.07
N HIS A 54 -8.64 7.48 7.41
CA HIS A 54 -9.69 6.50 7.64
C HIS A 54 -9.13 5.24 8.29
N ARG A 55 -9.88 4.62 9.20
CA ARG A 55 -9.51 3.29 9.72
C ARG A 55 -9.47 2.27 8.57
N ALA A 56 -8.56 1.30 8.59
CA ALA A 56 -8.65 0.18 7.66
C ALA A 56 -9.91 -0.66 7.94
N GLY A 57 -10.76 -0.81 6.93
CA GLY A 57 -11.98 -1.63 6.99
C GLY A 57 -11.81 -3.04 6.40
N SER A 58 -10.66 -3.32 5.78
CA SER A 58 -10.31 -4.62 5.20
C SER A 58 -8.79 -4.83 5.22
N PRO A 59 -8.30 -6.08 5.05
CA PRO A 59 -6.87 -6.36 4.98
C PRO A 59 -6.16 -5.59 3.87
N GLU A 60 -6.78 -5.45 2.69
CA GLU A 60 -6.22 -4.70 1.56
C GLU A 60 -6.06 -3.22 1.88
N ALA A 61 -7.01 -2.64 2.62
CA ALA A 61 -6.91 -1.27 3.09
C ALA A 61 -5.77 -1.08 4.10
N ALA A 62 -5.56 -2.07 4.97
CA ALA A 62 -4.43 -2.06 5.91
C ALA A 62 -3.09 -2.19 5.18
N PHE A 63 -2.98 -3.07 4.17
CA PHE A 63 -1.76 -3.16 3.36
C PHE A 63 -1.48 -1.89 2.56
N LEU A 64 -2.52 -1.23 2.02
CA LEU A 64 -2.34 0.08 1.39
C LEU A 64 -1.71 1.06 2.39
N GLN A 65 -2.27 1.17 3.60
CA GLN A 65 -1.76 2.09 4.62
C GLN A 65 -0.32 1.77 5.05
N ILE A 66 0.04 0.48 5.18
CA ILE A 66 1.43 0.05 5.43
C ILE A 66 2.34 0.52 4.28
N GLY A 67 1.91 0.36 3.04
CA GLY A 67 2.65 0.81 1.87
C GLY A 67 2.87 2.33 1.85
N VAL A 68 1.83 3.11 2.16
CA VAL A 68 1.94 4.56 2.32
C VAL A 68 2.94 4.92 3.41
N ALA A 69 2.87 4.27 4.57
CA ALA A 69 3.79 4.49 5.67
C ALA A 69 5.24 4.20 5.25
N ARG A 70 5.49 3.08 4.56
CA ARG A 70 6.81 2.75 4.01
C ARG A 70 7.32 3.84 3.07
N GLY A 71 6.49 4.30 2.14
CA GLY A 71 6.85 5.37 1.23
C GLY A 71 7.15 6.71 1.93
N ILE A 72 6.61 6.96 3.13
CA ILE A 72 6.98 8.12 3.97
C ILE A 72 8.33 7.87 4.63
N VAL A 73 8.51 6.69 5.22
CA VAL A 73 9.74 6.24 5.89
C VAL A 73 10.94 6.28 4.95
N ASP A 74 10.79 5.85 3.69
CA ASP A 74 11.87 5.88 2.69
C ASP A 74 12.43 7.29 2.40
N ARG A 75 11.64 8.33 2.68
CA ARG A 75 12.02 9.75 2.52
C ARG A 75 12.62 10.36 3.80
N MET A 76 12.68 9.62 4.90
CA MET A 76 13.29 10.11 6.13
C MET A 76 14.82 10.25 5.96
N PRO A 77 15.41 11.33 6.50
CA PRO A 77 16.84 11.58 6.35
C PRO A 77 17.69 10.71 7.28
N ASP A 78 17.16 10.32 8.44
CA ASP A 78 17.84 9.46 9.41
C ASP A 78 17.77 8.00 8.95
N VAL A 79 18.94 7.39 8.74
CA VAL A 79 19.07 6.02 8.22
C VAL A 79 18.67 4.99 9.27
N GLU A 80 19.10 5.17 10.53
CA GLU A 80 18.85 4.21 11.60
C GLU A 80 17.37 4.19 11.97
N GLU A 81 16.74 5.36 12.09
CA GLU A 81 15.31 5.49 12.36
C GLU A 81 14.49 4.90 11.20
N ARG A 82 14.90 5.16 9.95
CA ARG A 82 14.26 4.59 8.76
C ARG A 82 14.32 3.07 8.76
N GLU A 83 15.48 2.47 9.04
CA GLU A 83 15.64 1.01 9.09
C GLU A 83 14.83 0.38 10.24
N ALA A 84 14.80 1.03 11.41
CA ALA A 84 13.98 0.57 12.53
C ALA A 84 12.48 0.59 12.18
N LEU A 85 11.99 1.68 11.58
CA LEU A 85 10.59 1.79 11.17
C LEU A 85 10.23 0.81 10.05
N ASN A 86 11.13 0.60 9.08
CA ASN A 86 10.92 -0.39 8.02
C ASN A 86 10.78 -1.81 8.58
N ARG A 87 11.57 -2.19 9.59
CA ARG A 87 11.41 -3.48 10.29
C ARG A 87 10.07 -3.61 11.02
N VAL A 88 9.60 -2.55 11.68
CA VAL A 88 8.28 -2.53 12.34
C VAL A 88 7.16 -2.71 11.30
N LEU A 89 7.22 -1.97 10.19
CA LEU A 89 6.22 -2.06 9.12
C LEU A 89 6.18 -3.46 8.50
N ALA A 90 7.35 -4.07 8.25
CA ALA A 90 7.45 -5.45 7.77
C ALA A 90 6.84 -6.46 8.77
N SER A 91 7.13 -6.30 10.07
CA SER A 91 6.55 -7.16 11.12
C SER A 91 5.01 -7.05 11.18
N VAL A 92 4.48 -5.84 11.08
CA VAL A 92 3.02 -5.59 11.04
C VAL A 92 2.39 -6.21 9.78
N ALA A 93 3.05 -6.08 8.62
CA ALA A 93 2.60 -6.73 7.39
C ALA A 93 2.55 -8.26 7.55
N GLY A 94 3.61 -8.89 8.07
CA GLY A 94 3.64 -10.33 8.30
C GLY A 94 2.57 -10.82 9.28
N LEU A 95 2.30 -10.07 10.36
CA LEU A 95 1.20 -10.37 11.28
C LEU A 95 -0.16 -10.28 10.60
N LEU A 96 -0.35 -9.28 9.73
CA LEU A 96 -1.60 -9.12 8.98
C LEU A 96 -1.80 -10.26 7.97
N GLU A 97 -0.74 -10.66 7.26
CA GLU A 97 -0.77 -11.82 6.34
C GLU A 97 -1.15 -13.10 7.09
N ALA A 98 -0.50 -13.37 8.22
CA ALA A 98 -0.75 -14.56 9.03
C ALA A 98 -2.17 -14.59 9.64
N SER A 99 -2.70 -13.43 10.07
CA SER A 99 -4.01 -13.35 10.73
C SER A 99 -5.19 -13.32 9.77
N THR A 100 -4.99 -12.89 8.52
CA THR A 100 -6.07 -12.72 7.54
C THR A 100 -6.01 -13.72 6.38
N GLY A 101 -4.85 -14.33 6.13
CA GLY A 101 -4.61 -15.17 4.95
C GLY A 101 -4.50 -14.39 3.64
N VAL A 102 -4.64 -13.06 3.66
CA VAL A 102 -4.47 -12.19 2.50
C VAL A 102 -3.00 -11.81 2.40
N THR A 103 -2.36 -12.07 1.26
CA THR A 103 -0.97 -11.70 1.01
C THR A 103 -0.87 -10.34 0.34
N ARG A 104 0.26 -9.65 0.50
CA ARG A 104 0.51 -8.40 -0.23
C ARG A 104 0.47 -8.59 -1.75
N GLU A 105 0.89 -9.75 -2.23
CA GLU A 105 0.83 -10.12 -3.64
C GLU A 105 -0.61 -10.25 -4.13
N SER A 106 -1.47 -10.96 -3.39
CA SER A 106 -2.88 -11.13 -3.78
C SER A 106 -3.67 -9.82 -3.72
N ALA A 107 -3.24 -8.87 -2.88
CA ALA A 107 -3.79 -7.52 -2.84
C ALA A 107 -3.31 -6.61 -3.99
N GLY A 108 -2.37 -7.06 -4.84
CA GLY A 108 -1.78 -6.24 -5.90
C GLY A 108 -0.83 -5.16 -5.37
N LEU A 109 -0.24 -5.40 -4.20
CA LEU A 109 0.57 -4.45 -3.44
C LEU A 109 2.03 -4.92 -3.28
N ALA A 110 2.49 -5.85 -4.14
CA ALA A 110 3.85 -6.41 -4.12
C ALA A 110 4.96 -5.35 -4.22
N PHE A 111 4.66 -4.17 -4.77
CA PHE A 111 5.61 -3.07 -4.89
C PHE A 111 6.00 -2.41 -3.55
N TYR A 112 5.28 -2.69 -2.46
CA TYR A 112 5.61 -2.21 -1.11
C TYR A 112 6.54 -3.18 -0.35
N GLY A 113 7.19 -4.10 -1.06
CA GLY A 113 8.15 -5.09 -0.55
C GLY A 113 7.59 -6.51 -0.59
N THR A 114 8.41 -7.45 -1.04
CA THR A 114 8.12 -8.89 -0.94
C THR A 114 8.57 -9.40 0.43
N ALA A 115 8.07 -10.58 0.83
CA ALA A 115 8.54 -11.24 2.05
C ALA A 115 10.07 -11.48 2.03
N GLU A 116 10.67 -11.63 0.85
CA GLU A 116 12.13 -11.73 0.69
C GLU A 116 12.84 -10.40 0.98
N THR A 117 12.32 -9.27 0.50
CA THR A 117 12.90 -7.94 0.81
C THR A 117 12.81 -7.64 2.31
N ASP A 118 11.77 -8.15 2.97
CA ASP A 118 11.62 -8.00 4.40
C ASP A 118 12.57 -8.92 5.17
N ALA A 119 12.84 -10.13 4.69
CA ALA A 119 13.77 -11.07 5.31
C ALA A 119 15.22 -10.54 5.34
N GLU A 120 15.63 -9.81 4.32
CA GLU A 120 16.94 -9.13 4.27
C GLU A 120 17.08 -8.04 5.34
N LEU A 121 15.99 -7.41 5.80
CA LEU A 121 16.01 -6.42 6.87
C LEU A 121 16.23 -7.02 8.27
N TRP A 122 16.25 -8.36 8.40
CA TRP A 122 16.47 -9.07 9.67
C TRP A 122 17.85 -9.74 9.78
N VAL A 123 18.75 -9.51 8.82
CA VAL A 123 20.14 -10.03 8.81
C VAL A 123 21.12 -9.01 9.38
#